data_AF-A0A645JL96-F1
#
_entry.id   AF-A0A645JL96-F1
#
_cell.length_a   1.000
_cell.length_b   1.000
_cell.length_c   1.000
_cell.angle_alpha   90.00
_cell.angle_beta   90.00
_cell.angle_gamma   90.00
#
_symmetry.space_group_name_H-M   'P 1'
#
loop_
_entity.id
_entity.type
_entity.pdbx_description
1 polymer ?
#
loop_
_entity_poly.entity_id
_entity_poly.type
_entity_poly.pdbx_seq_one_letter_code
_entity_poly.pdbx_strand_id
1 'polypeptide(L)' 'MRIGGEAGDDLFERAGAAASQECRPISDVRASAEYRVDMVRVYTKRALKKALETLKA' A
#
# COMPACT_ATOMS: atom_id res chain seq x y z
N MET A 1 4.84 -9.47 -6.65
CA MET A 1 3.48 -9.81 -6.15
C MET A 1 2.97 -11.02 -6.93
N ARG A 2 2.35 -12.02 -6.30
CA ARG A 2 1.79 -13.17 -7.02
C ARG A 2 0.30 -12.92 -7.29
N ILE A 3 -0.13 -13.11 -8.53
CA ILE A 3 -1.55 -13.15 -8.90
C ILE A 3 -2.10 -14.51 -8.43
N GLY A 4 -3.24 -14.51 -7.73
CA GLY A 4 -3.92 -15.72 -7.23
C GLY A 4 -3.63 -16.14 -5.78
N GLY A 5 -2.95 -15.31 -4.98
CA GLY A 5 -2.82 -15.56 -3.53
C GLY A 5 -4.10 -15.22 -2.76
N GLU A 6 -4.31 -15.85 -1.60
CA GLU A 6 -5.44 -15.51 -0.71
C GLU A 6 -5.34 -14.06 -0.24
N ALA A 7 -6.48 -13.35 -0.35
CA ALA A 7 -6.58 -11.98 0.12
C ALA A 7 -6.53 -11.95 1.66
N GLY A 8 -5.47 -11.38 2.21
CA GLY A 8 -5.21 -11.37 3.64
C GLY A 8 -4.07 -10.44 4.03
N ASP A 9 -3.88 -10.28 5.35
CA ASP A 9 -3.00 -9.25 5.91
C ASP A 9 -1.55 -9.37 5.45
N ASP A 10 -1.01 -10.60 5.34
CA ASP A 10 0.35 -10.86 4.82
C ASP A 10 0.51 -10.42 3.36
N LEU A 11 -0.45 -10.78 2.50
CA LEU A 11 -0.41 -10.38 1.09
C LEU A 11 -0.49 -8.86 0.94
N PHE A 12 -1.31 -8.19 1.76
CA PHE A 12 -1.47 -6.75 1.74
C PHE A 12 -0.23 -6.01 2.27
N GLU A 13 0.44 -6.54 3.29
CA GLU A 13 1.73 -6.02 3.77
C GLU A 13 2.80 -6.08 2.67
N ARG A 14 2.91 -7.23 2.00
CA ARG A 14 3.86 -7.40 0.91
C ARG A 14 3.56 -6.49 -0.27
N ALA A 15 2.28 -6.28 -0.59
CA ALA A 15 1.87 -5.34 -1.62
C ALA A 15 2.24 -3.90 -1.25
N GLY A 16 1.99 -3.48 0.00
CA GLY A 16 2.41 -2.16 0.49
C GLY A 16 3.92 -1.96 0.46
N ALA A 17 4.69 -2.96 0.89
CA ALA A 17 6.14 -2.92 0.83
C ALA A 17 6.65 -2.76 -0.61
N ALA A 18 6.15 -3.56 -1.55
CA ALA A 18 6.51 -3.47 -2.97
C ALA A 18 6.19 -2.09 -3.55
N ALA A 19 4.98 -1.58 -3.31
CA ALA A 19 4.56 -0.25 -3.79
C ALA A 19 5.47 0.87 -3.25
N SER A 20 5.88 0.79 -1.98
CA SER A 20 6.80 1.78 -1.40
C SER A 20 8.21 1.72 -1.97
N GLN A 21 8.68 0.54 -2.40
CA GLN A 21 10.01 0.38 -3.00
C GLN A 21 10.07 0.91 -4.45
N GLU A 22 8.96 0.81 -5.17
CA GLU A 22 8.87 1.23 -6.58
C GLU A 22 8.56 2.71 -6.75
N CYS A 23 7.87 3.34 -5.79
CA CYS A 23 7.47 4.73 -5.93
C CYS A 23 8.65 5.71 -5.87
N ARG A 24 8.51 6.87 -6.53
CA ARG A 24 9.52 7.96 -6.56
C ARG A 24 8.84 9.33 -6.34
N PRO A 25 8.35 9.60 -5.12
CA PRO A 25 7.67 10.86 -4.82
C PRO A 25 8.64 12.04 -4.68
N ILE A 26 8.15 13.25 -4.92
CA ILE A 26 8.84 14.50 -4.60
C ILE A 26 8.58 14.93 -3.14
N SER A 27 9.50 15.71 -2.59
CA SER A 27 9.26 16.53 -1.40
C SER A 27 8.60 17.86 -1.79
N ASP A 28 7.66 18.36 -0.99
CA ASP A 28 7.12 19.71 -1.10
C ASP A 28 6.64 20.25 0.27
N VAL A 29 6.00 21.43 0.27
CA VAL A 29 5.48 22.10 1.47
C VAL A 29 4.50 21.27 2.32
N ARG A 30 3.93 20.19 1.77
CA ARG A 30 2.96 19.33 2.46
C ARG A 30 3.63 18.14 3.14
N ALA A 31 4.74 17.63 2.61
CA ALA A 31 5.45 16.47 3.15
C ALA A 31 6.79 16.20 2.43
N SER A 32 7.71 15.52 3.13
CA SER A 32 8.92 14.98 2.52
C SER A 32 8.65 13.76 1.65
N ALA A 33 9.59 13.47 0.75
CA ALA A 33 9.58 12.27 -0.06
C ALA A 33 9.62 11.01 0.82
N GLU A 34 10.43 10.97 1.90
CA GLU A 34 10.49 9.78 2.77
C GLU A 34 9.14 9.50 3.44
N TYR A 35 8.50 10.53 4.00
CA TYR A 35 7.18 10.38 4.59
C TYR A 35 6.16 9.85 3.57
N ARG A 36 6.21 10.34 2.33
CA ARG A 36 5.33 9.84 1.26
C ARG A 36 5.60 8.38 0.93
N VAL A 37 6.86 7.95 0.89
CA VAL A 37 7.24 6.54 0.69
C VAL A 37 6.64 5.66 1.79
N ASP A 38 6.76 6.07 3.05
CA ASP A 38 6.20 5.34 4.19
C ASP A 38 4.66 5.28 4.11
N MET A 39 4.03 6.39 3.74
CA MET A 39 2.58 6.44 3.58
C MET A 39 2.07 5.60 2.41
N VAL A 40 2.84 5.45 1.33
CA VAL A 40 2.48 4.53 0.23
C VAL A 40 2.37 3.09 0.75
N ARG A 41 3.28 2.65 1.63
CA ARG A 41 3.19 1.31 2.26
C ARG A 41 1.90 1.16 3.05
N VAL A 42 1.62 2.13 3.94
CA VAL A 42 0.46 2.10 4.84
C VAL A 42 -0.85 2.17 4.07
N TYR A 43 -0.98 3.10 3.13
CA TYR A 43 -2.24 3.31 2.40
C TYR A 43 -2.54 2.20 1.41
N THR A 44 -1.53 1.60 0.79
CA THR A 44 -1.74 0.42 -0.06
C THR A 44 -2.40 -0.71 0.73
N LYS A 45 -1.86 -1.05 1.92
CA LYS A 45 -2.46 -2.07 2.79
C LYS A 45 -3.91 -1.71 3.17
N ARG A 46 -4.13 -0.47 3.63
CA ARG A 46 -5.47 -0.01 4.07
C ARG A 46 -6.48 -0.02 2.93
N ALA A 47 -6.09 0.40 1.73
CA ALA A 47 -6.95 0.41 0.56
C ALA A 47 -7.37 -1.01 0.16
N LEU A 48 -6.42 -1.96 0.13
CA LEU A 48 -6.71 -3.37 -0.17
C LEU A 48 -7.65 -3.99 0.86
N LYS A 49 -7.42 -3.73 2.16
CA LYS A 49 -8.32 -4.19 3.23
C LYS A 49 -9.73 -3.63 3.06
N LYS A 50 -9.86 -2.33 2.81
CA LYS A 50 -11.17 -1.68 2.58
C LYS A 50 -11.86 -2.23 1.33
N ALA A 51 -11.11 -2.50 0.26
CA ALA A 51 -11.66 -3.09 -0.96
C ALA A 51 -12.23 -4.50 -0.69
N LEU A 52 -11.50 -5.32 0.08
CA LEU A 52 -11.98 -6.65 0.48
C LEU A 52 -13.22 -6.58 1.38
N GLU A 53 -13.27 -5.63 2.32
CA GLU A 53 -14.44 -5.39 3.16
C GLU A 53 -15.66 -4.99 2.32
N THR A 54 -15.47 -4.12 1.32
CA THR A 54 -16.55 -3.67 0.42
C THR A 54 -17.07 -4.80 -0.46
N LEU A 55 -16.22 -5.74 -0.90
CA LEU A 55 -16.65 -6.90 -1.70
C LEU A 55 -17.50 -7.91 -0.89
N LYS A 56 -17.36 -7.90 0.44
CA LYS A 56 -18.08 -8.81 1.34
C LYS A 56 -19.42 -8.27 1.83
N ALA A 57 -19.72 -7.00 1.55
CA ALA A 57 -20.98 -6.33 1.88
C ALA A 57 -22.01 -6.53 0.76
#